data_AF-A0AA43C368-F1
#
_entry.id   AF-A0AA43C368-F1
#
_cell.length_a   1.000
_cell.length_b   1.000
_cell.length_c   1.000
_cell.angle_alpha   90.00
_cell.angle_beta   90.00
_cell.angle_gamma   90.00
#
_symmetry.space_group_name_H-M   'P 1'
#
loop_
_entity.id
_entity.type
_entity.pdbx_description
1 polymer ?
#
loop_
_entity_poly.entity_id
_entity_poly.type
_entity_poly.pdbx_seq_one_letter_code
_entity_poly.pdbx_strand_id
1 'polypeptide(L)'
;MGYRCNAAKVKEIIKFRSKIAQVKRLLGCGTNKKLNRLNTWNHFLFFILLFFCFVTSGYAIDVTLNWTPNNESNLAGYAVFYRQEGQSYNYTNPYFETTEPTCTVYDLDENQTYYFIVRAFSTEGFQSANSNEVFLEAVTTTGN
;
A
#
# COMPACT_ATOMS: atom_id res chain seq x y z
N MET A 1 18.41 -19.38 22.27
CA MET A 1 18.86 -18.89 20.96
C MET A 1 17.65 -19.00 20.05
N GLY A 2 17.05 -17.88 19.68
CA GLY A 2 15.85 -17.94 18.86
C GLY A 2 16.16 -18.32 17.42
N TYR A 3 15.26 -19.04 16.78
CA TYR A 3 15.46 -19.54 15.42
C TYR A 3 14.74 -18.61 14.42
N ARG A 4 15.49 -18.13 13.43
CA ARG A 4 14.92 -17.39 12.30
C ARG A 4 14.20 -18.34 11.35
N CYS A 5 13.09 -17.90 10.79
CA CYS A 5 12.47 -18.55 9.64
C CYS A 5 13.34 -18.37 8.38
N ASN A 6 13.10 -19.19 7.37
CA ASN A 6 13.64 -19.00 6.03
C ASN A 6 13.00 -17.78 5.34
N ALA A 7 13.67 -17.25 4.31
CA ALA A 7 13.10 -16.19 3.49
C ALA A 7 11.82 -16.69 2.78
N ALA A 8 10.79 -15.84 2.73
CA ALA A 8 9.61 -16.12 1.92
C ALA A 8 9.97 -16.10 0.43
N LYS A 9 9.14 -16.72 -0.42
CA LYS A 9 9.36 -16.73 -1.88
C LYS A 9 8.13 -16.25 -2.63
N VAL A 10 8.16 -15.01 -3.11
CA VAL A 10 7.07 -14.40 -3.87
C VAL A 10 6.97 -15.06 -5.24
N LYS A 11 5.77 -15.56 -5.57
CA LYS A 11 5.48 -16.30 -6.81
C LYS A 11 4.97 -15.37 -7.90
N GLU A 12 4.07 -14.47 -7.54
CA GLU A 12 3.35 -13.64 -8.50
C GLU A 12 2.88 -12.33 -7.88
N ILE A 13 2.65 -11.37 -8.77
CA ILE A 13 1.95 -10.11 -8.50
C ILE A 13 0.76 -10.00 -9.44
N ILE A 14 -0.42 -9.69 -8.88
CA ILE A 14 -1.64 -9.48 -9.66
C ILE A 14 -2.02 -8.01 -9.55
N LYS A 15 -2.13 -7.34 -10.69
CA LYS A 15 -2.38 -5.91 -10.82
C LYS A 15 -3.85 -5.63 -11.10
N PHE A 16 -4.49 -4.79 -10.29
CA PHE A 16 -5.85 -4.31 -10.51
C PHE A 16 -5.86 -2.78 -10.62
N ARG A 17 -6.45 -2.25 -11.70
CA ARG A 17 -6.66 -0.80 -11.81
C ARG A 17 -7.97 -0.40 -11.13
N SER A 18 -7.89 0.48 -10.15
CA SER A 18 -9.06 1.03 -9.48
C SER A 18 -9.37 2.44 -9.99
N LYS A 19 -10.60 2.66 -10.46
CA LYS A 19 -11.11 3.99 -10.84
C LYS A 19 -11.61 4.81 -9.64
N ILE A 20 -11.60 4.25 -8.42
CA ILE A 20 -12.35 4.78 -7.27
C ILE A 20 -11.44 5.48 -6.22
N ALA A 21 -10.11 5.42 -6.35
CA ALA A 21 -9.18 6.00 -5.36
C ALA A 21 -9.41 7.50 -5.07
N GLN A 22 -9.90 8.27 -6.05
CA GLN A 22 -10.22 9.69 -5.89
C GLN A 22 -11.41 9.95 -4.95
N VAL A 23 -12.38 9.01 -4.86
CA VAL A 23 -13.60 9.17 -4.04
C VAL A 23 -13.34 8.89 -2.56
N LYS A 24 -12.45 7.93 -2.25
CA LYS A 24 -12.09 7.61 -0.85
C LYS A 24 -11.26 8.72 -0.18
N ARG A 25 -10.39 9.40 -0.92
CA ARG A 25 -9.60 10.55 -0.41
C ARG A 25 -10.49 11.73 0.02
N LEU A 26 -11.66 11.89 -0.59
CA LEU A 26 -12.61 12.97 -0.28
C LEU A 26 -13.50 12.69 0.95
N LEU A 27 -13.58 11.45 1.42
CA LEU A 27 -14.48 11.06 2.53
C LEU A 27 -13.76 10.75 3.85
N GLY A 28 -12.44 10.88 3.88
CA GLY A 28 -11.63 10.65 5.09
C GLY A 28 -11.50 11.88 5.99
N CYS A 29 -12.56 12.28 6.70
CA CYS A 29 -12.42 12.86 8.04
C CYS A 29 -13.80 13.02 8.73
N GLY A 30 -14.04 12.20 9.76
CA GLY A 30 -15.14 12.44 10.69
C GLY A 30 -14.77 13.54 11.69
N THR A 31 -15.53 14.63 11.69
CA THR A 31 -15.77 15.44 12.90
C THR A 31 -17.20 15.95 12.91
N ASN A 32 -18.07 15.37 13.74
CA ASN A 32 -19.32 16.01 14.14
C ASN A 32 -18.98 17.08 15.18
N LYS A 33 -18.95 18.35 14.77
CA LYS A 33 -18.95 19.51 15.66
C LYS A 33 -20.17 20.35 15.32
N LYS A 34 -21.00 20.64 16.34
CA LYS A 34 -22.25 21.41 16.23
C LYS A 34 -22.03 22.68 15.39
N LEU A 35 -22.72 22.75 14.25
CA LEU A 35 -22.69 23.91 13.36
C LEU A 35 -23.64 24.98 13.89
N ASN A 36 -23.06 26.07 14.42
CA ASN A 36 -23.79 27.29 14.72
C ASN A 36 -24.07 28.05 13.41
N ARG A 37 -25.32 28.49 13.28
CA ARG A 37 -25.91 29.15 12.10
C ARG A 37 -25.36 30.58 11.94
N LEU A 38 -24.32 30.77 11.14
CA LEU A 38 -23.88 32.11 10.71
C LEU A 38 -23.53 32.16 9.21
N ASN A 39 -23.90 33.29 8.62
CA ASN A 39 -24.05 33.59 7.20
C ASN A 39 -22.72 33.75 6.45
N THR A 40 -22.14 32.66 5.93
CA THR A 40 -20.90 32.68 5.10
C THR A 40 -20.98 31.74 3.88
N TRP A 41 -22.14 31.66 3.23
CA TRP A 41 -22.39 30.63 2.22
C TRP A 41 -21.69 30.89 0.86
N ASN A 42 -21.40 32.16 0.53
CA ASN A 42 -20.89 32.56 -0.80
C ASN A 42 -19.36 32.44 -0.98
N HIS A 43 -18.57 32.59 0.09
CA HIS A 43 -17.10 32.46 0.03
C HIS A 43 -16.63 31.01 0.22
N PHE A 44 -17.44 30.19 0.90
CA PHE A 44 -17.16 28.77 1.10
C PHE A 44 -17.28 27.99 -0.22
N LEU A 45 -18.26 28.35 -1.07
CA LEU A 45 -18.43 27.78 -2.41
C LEU A 45 -17.25 28.12 -3.35
N PHE A 46 -16.71 29.34 -3.28
CA PHE A 46 -15.58 29.76 -4.11
C PHE A 46 -14.26 29.07 -3.72
N PHE A 47 -14.00 28.89 -2.42
CA PHE A 47 -12.86 28.12 -1.92
C PHE A 47 -12.96 26.62 -2.21
N ILE A 48 -14.17 26.05 -2.16
CA ILE A 48 -14.43 24.65 -2.58
C ILE A 48 -14.13 24.45 -4.07
N LEU A 49 -14.49 25.42 -4.91
CA LEU A 49 -14.30 25.33 -6.38
C LEU A 49 -12.81 25.47 -6.76
N LEU A 50 -12.04 26.30 -6.06
CA LEU A 50 -10.58 26.44 -6.20
C LEU A 50 -9.80 25.21 -5.70
N PHE A 51 -10.28 24.54 -4.64
CA PHE A 51 -9.71 23.28 -4.16
C PHE A 51 -9.95 22.12 -5.15
N PHE A 52 -11.06 22.15 -5.89
CA PHE A 52 -11.40 21.14 -6.90
C PHE A 52 -10.56 21.20 -8.18
N CYS A 53 -9.97 22.35 -8.51
CA CYS A 53 -9.14 22.52 -9.71
C CYS A 53 -7.77 21.82 -9.65
N PHE A 54 -7.34 21.32 -8.49
CA PHE A 54 -6.05 20.64 -8.31
C PHE A 54 -6.16 19.12 -8.14
N VAL A 55 -7.34 18.52 -8.30
CA VAL A 55 -7.46 17.06 -8.29
C VAL A 55 -6.91 16.52 -9.60
N THR A 56 -5.63 16.17 -9.61
CA THR A 56 -5.02 15.40 -10.69
C THR A 56 -5.74 14.06 -10.77
N SER A 57 -6.32 13.72 -11.93
CA SER A 57 -6.88 12.41 -12.23
C SER A 57 -5.77 11.36 -12.26
N GLY A 58 -5.32 10.89 -11.09
CA GLY A 58 -4.44 9.74 -10.99
C GLY A 58 -5.28 8.47 -10.97
N TYR A 59 -4.97 7.50 -11.83
CA TYR A 59 -5.47 6.15 -11.62
C TYR A 59 -4.65 5.51 -10.50
N ALA A 60 -5.31 4.70 -9.69
CA ALA A 60 -4.64 3.90 -8.69
C ALA A 60 -4.53 2.45 -9.15
N ILE A 61 -3.49 1.80 -8.66
CA ILE A 61 -3.26 0.38 -8.82
C ILE A 61 -3.30 -0.29 -7.46
N ASP A 62 -4.02 -1.38 -7.38
CA ASP A 62 -3.92 -2.34 -6.28
C ASP A 62 -3.06 -3.52 -6.76
N VAL A 63 -2.14 -3.99 -5.92
CA VAL A 63 -1.26 -5.13 -6.21
C VAL A 63 -1.47 -6.21 -5.17
N THR A 64 -1.88 -7.40 -5.60
CA THR A 64 -1.91 -8.59 -4.76
C THR A 64 -0.62 -9.38 -4.93
N LEU A 65 0.12 -9.57 -3.83
CA LEU A 65 1.29 -10.42 -3.71
C LEU A 65 0.85 -11.81 -3.25
N ASN A 66 1.32 -12.86 -3.93
CA ASN A 66 1.19 -14.24 -3.47
C ASN A 66 2.58 -14.89 -3.35
N TRP A 67 2.82 -15.62 -2.26
CA TRP A 67 4.08 -16.32 -2.03
C TRP A 67 3.90 -17.79 -1.68
N THR A 68 5.01 -18.53 -1.68
CA THR A 68 5.05 -19.91 -1.22
C THR A 68 5.01 -19.92 0.30
N PRO A 69 4.08 -20.65 0.95
CA PRO A 69 4.09 -20.81 2.39
C PRO A 69 5.38 -21.47 2.88
N ASN A 70 5.94 -20.91 3.93
CA ASN A 70 6.97 -21.50 4.77
C ASN A 70 6.36 -22.63 5.62
N ASN A 71 7.16 -23.65 5.96
CA ASN A 71 6.71 -24.86 6.68
C ASN A 71 7.43 -25.04 8.03
N GLU A 72 8.12 -24.01 8.50
CA GLU A 72 8.82 -24.01 9.77
C GLU A 72 7.83 -24.04 10.94
N SER A 73 8.09 -24.90 11.92
CA SER A 73 7.20 -25.08 13.09
C SER A 73 7.07 -23.84 13.97
N ASN A 74 8.03 -22.91 13.87
CA ASN A 74 8.05 -21.67 14.64
C ASN A 74 7.60 -20.45 13.81
N LEU A 75 7.06 -20.64 12.61
CA LEU A 75 6.52 -19.54 11.80
C LEU A 75 5.31 -18.90 12.49
N ALA A 76 5.37 -17.59 12.72
CA ALA A 76 4.24 -16.83 13.25
C ALA A 76 3.49 -16.03 12.18
N GLY A 77 4.17 -15.63 11.11
CA GLY A 77 3.55 -14.92 10.00
C GLY A 77 4.55 -14.26 9.07
N TYR A 78 4.06 -13.28 8.31
CA TYR A 78 4.77 -12.55 7.30
C TYR A 78 4.56 -11.06 7.44
N ALA A 79 5.62 -10.30 7.22
CA ALA A 79 5.62 -8.84 7.15
C ALA A 79 5.89 -8.42 5.70
N VAL A 80 4.98 -7.63 5.14
CA VAL A 80 5.04 -7.14 3.76
C VAL A 80 5.60 -5.73 3.76
N PHE A 81 6.58 -5.49 2.89
CA PHE A 81 7.19 -4.18 2.72
C PHE A 81 7.15 -3.80 1.24
N TYR A 82 6.94 -2.52 0.98
CA TYR A 82 7.11 -1.95 -0.34
C TYR A 82 7.90 -0.64 -0.24
N ARG A 83 8.52 -0.25 -1.36
CA ARG A 83 9.20 1.03 -1.52
C ARG A 83 8.97 1.56 -2.93
N GLN A 84 9.04 2.87 -3.08
CA GLN A 84 9.14 3.50 -4.39
C GLN A 84 10.56 3.33 -4.94
N GLU A 85 10.69 3.37 -6.25
CA GLU A 85 11.99 3.44 -6.91
C GLU A 85 12.85 4.59 -6.34
N GLY A 86 14.13 4.32 -6.12
CA GLY A 86 15.06 5.26 -5.47
C GLY A 86 14.91 5.40 -3.95
N GLN A 87 13.87 4.84 -3.33
CA GLN A 87 13.71 4.84 -1.87
C GLN A 87 14.32 3.58 -1.24
N SER A 88 14.56 3.63 0.08
CA SER A 88 14.94 2.48 0.91
C SER A 88 13.73 1.83 1.57
N TYR A 89 13.81 0.53 1.89
CA TYR A 89 12.78 -0.14 2.69
C TYR A 89 12.76 0.36 4.13
N ASN A 90 11.57 0.62 4.68
CA ASN A 90 11.37 0.84 6.10
C ASN A 90 11.07 -0.48 6.82
N TYR A 91 12.12 -1.14 7.33
CA TYR A 91 11.97 -2.42 8.04
C TYR A 91 11.34 -2.31 9.43
N THR A 92 11.14 -1.10 9.96
CA THR A 92 10.53 -0.89 11.29
C THR A 92 9.01 -0.75 11.22
N ASN A 93 8.47 -0.45 10.04
CA ASN A 93 7.03 -0.26 9.85
C ASN A 93 6.59 -1.00 8.58
N PRO A 94 6.29 -2.31 8.68
CA PRO A 94 5.72 -3.04 7.56
C PRO A 94 4.43 -2.40 7.09
N TYR A 95 4.12 -2.56 5.82
CA TYR A 95 2.82 -2.14 5.29
C TYR A 95 1.69 -2.95 5.92
N PHE A 96 1.92 -4.27 6.05
CA PHE A 96 0.95 -5.20 6.59
C PHE A 96 1.62 -6.44 7.15
N GLU A 97 1.02 -7.02 8.18
CA GLU A 97 1.41 -8.31 8.75
C GLU A 97 0.25 -9.30 8.63
N THR A 98 0.56 -10.54 8.27
CA THR A 98 -0.44 -11.58 7.98
C THR A 98 0.08 -12.98 8.27
N THR A 99 -0.81 -13.91 8.60
CA THR A 99 -0.51 -15.35 8.65
C THR A 99 -0.71 -16.02 7.29
N GLU A 100 -1.54 -15.43 6.43
CA GLU A 100 -1.86 -15.95 5.11
C GLU A 100 -0.75 -15.61 4.09
N PRO A 101 -0.48 -16.49 3.11
CA PRO A 101 0.57 -16.29 2.12
C PRO A 101 0.17 -15.31 0.99
N THR A 102 -0.65 -14.31 1.32
CA THR A 102 -1.19 -13.32 0.38
C THR A 102 -1.39 -11.96 1.04
N CYS A 103 -1.21 -10.88 0.29
CA CYS A 103 -1.48 -9.52 0.73
C CYS A 103 -1.76 -8.60 -0.46
N THR A 104 -2.76 -7.72 -0.33
CA THR A 104 -3.02 -6.67 -1.33
C THR A 104 -2.53 -5.32 -0.81
N VAL A 105 -1.66 -4.68 -1.59
CA VAL A 105 -1.22 -3.30 -1.40
C VAL A 105 -2.11 -2.40 -2.25
N TYR A 106 -2.83 -1.49 -1.60
CA TYR A 106 -3.85 -0.66 -2.23
C TYR A 106 -3.34 0.72 -2.62
N ASP A 107 -4.06 1.36 -3.55
CA ASP A 107 -3.98 2.79 -3.84
C ASP A 107 -2.59 3.28 -4.30
N LEU A 108 -1.82 2.44 -4.98
CA LEU A 108 -0.51 2.80 -5.54
C LEU A 108 -0.65 3.72 -6.75
N ASP A 109 0.21 4.72 -6.85
CA ASP A 109 0.26 5.62 -8.01
C ASP A 109 0.72 4.84 -9.26
N GLU A 110 -0.10 4.83 -10.31
CA GLU A 110 0.25 4.10 -11.51
C GLU A 110 1.48 4.62 -12.27
N ASN A 111 1.87 5.86 -12.02
CA ASN A 111 2.99 6.51 -12.70
C ASN A 111 4.33 6.28 -11.98
N GLN A 112 4.32 5.46 -10.93
CA GLN A 112 5.48 5.21 -10.10
C GLN A 112 5.84 3.72 -10.10
N THR A 113 7.14 3.44 -10.21
CA THR A 113 7.67 2.09 -10.02
C THR A 113 7.77 1.78 -8.53
N TYR A 114 7.28 0.60 -8.13
CA TYR A 114 7.34 0.10 -6.75
C TYR A 114 8.05 -1.25 -6.69
N TYR A 115 8.72 -1.50 -5.57
CA TYR A 115 9.39 -2.77 -5.27
C TYR A 115 8.80 -3.38 -4.00
N PHE A 116 8.60 -4.69 -3.99
CA PHE A 116 7.95 -5.43 -2.90
C PHE A 116 8.83 -6.57 -2.43
N ILE A 117 8.90 -6.73 -1.11
CA ILE A 117 9.51 -7.88 -0.45
C ILE A 117 8.63 -8.36 0.70
N VAL A 118 8.78 -9.64 1.05
CA VAL A 118 8.12 -10.27 2.19
C VAL A 118 9.19 -10.88 3.10
N ARG A 119 9.05 -10.70 4.41
CA ARG A 119 9.85 -11.38 5.43
C ARG A 119 8.95 -12.26 6.28
N ALA A 120 9.35 -13.50 6.50
CA ALA A 120 8.73 -14.33 7.52
C ALA A 120 9.24 -13.91 8.89
N PHE A 121 8.42 -14.07 9.94
CA PHE A 121 8.87 -13.89 11.32
C PHE A 121 8.43 -15.06 12.18
N SER A 122 9.28 -15.41 13.14
CA SER A 122 9.01 -16.50 14.07
C SER A 122 8.11 -16.06 15.23
N THR A 123 7.62 -17.03 16.00
CA THR A 123 6.87 -16.80 17.25
C THR A 123 7.64 -16.01 18.30
N GLU A 124 8.96 -15.96 18.19
CA GLU A 124 9.85 -15.17 19.04
C GLU A 124 10.12 -13.76 18.49
N GLY A 125 9.54 -13.42 17.32
CA GLY A 125 9.68 -12.13 16.66
C GLY A 125 10.91 -11.98 15.76
N PHE A 126 11.69 -13.05 15.53
CA PHE A 126 12.87 -12.97 14.66
C PHE A 126 12.46 -12.99 13.19
N GLN A 127 12.75 -11.90 12.48
CA GLN A 127 12.54 -11.80 11.04
C GLN A 127 13.60 -12.57 10.24
N SER A 128 13.17 -13.16 9.14
CA SER A 128 14.01 -13.79 8.13
C SER A 128 14.67 -12.76 7.19
N ALA A 129 15.50 -13.24 6.26
CA ALA A 129 16.01 -12.42 5.18
C ALA A 129 14.88 -12.00 4.21
N ASN A 130 15.14 -11.01 3.35
CA ASN A 130 14.20 -10.62 2.31
C ASN A 130 13.87 -11.79 1.39
N SER A 131 12.62 -11.86 0.94
CA SER A 131 12.27 -12.63 -0.25
C SER A 131 13.03 -12.15 -1.49
N ASN A 132 12.85 -12.85 -2.61
CA ASN A 132 13.07 -12.23 -3.91
C ASN A 132 12.29 -10.91 -3.99
N GLU A 133 12.93 -9.86 -4.52
CA GLU A 133 12.29 -8.58 -4.78
C GLU A 133 11.51 -8.69 -6.10
N VAL A 134 10.26 -8.26 -6.07
CA VAL A 134 9.40 -8.13 -7.26
C VAL A 134 9.01 -6.67 -7.41
N PHE A 135 8.64 -6.25 -8.61
CA PHE A 135 8.33 -4.84 -8.88
C PHE A 135 7.08 -4.65 -9.73
N LEU A 136 6.43 -3.52 -9.52
CA LEU A 136 5.38 -2.98 -10.37
C LEU A 136 5.99 -1.81 -11.14
N GLU A 137 6.06 -1.92 -12.46
CA GLU A 137 6.52 -0.80 -13.30
C GLU A 137 5.46 0.30 -13.41
N ALA A 138 5.95 1.53 -13.50
CA ALA A 138 5.15 2.67 -13.89
C ALA A 138 4.48 2.42 -15.26
N VAL A 139 3.22 2.81 -15.39
CA VAL A 139 2.50 2.74 -16.66
C VAL A 139 2.98 3.88 -17.54
N THR A 140 3.68 3.55 -18.63
CA THR A 140 3.94 4.51 -19.70
C THR A 140 2.73 4.56 -20.62
N THR A 141 1.93 5.61 -20.53
CA THR A 141 0.88 5.87 -21.53
C THR A 141 1.54 6.34 -22.82
N THR A 142 1.99 5.41 -23.67
CA THR A 142 2.36 5.74 -25.05
C THR A 142 1.07 6.07 -25.80
N GLY A 143 0.81 7.36 -26.01
CA GLY A 143 -0.28 7.82 -26.87
C GLY A 143 -0.03 7.41 -28.31
N ASN A 144 -0.99 6.67 -28.89
CA ASN A 144 -1.19 6.56 -30.33
C ASN A 144 -2.37 7.44 -30.74
#